data_AF-A0A4R0D7K1-F1
#
_entry.id   AF-A0A4R0D7K1-F1
#
_cell.length_a   1.000
_cell.length_b   1.000
_cell.length_c   1.000
_cell.angle_alpha   90.00
_cell.angle_beta   90.00
_cell.angle_gamma   90.00
#
_symmetry.space_group_name_H-M   'P 1'
#
loop_
_entity.id
_entity.type
_entity.pdbx_description
1 polymer ?
#
loop_
_entity_poly.entity_id
_entity_poly.type
_entity_poly.pdbx_seq_one_letter_code
_entity_poly.pdbx_strand_id
1 'polypeptide(L)'
;MKIGKFVLITGVVVFSFALCFLLAILVKEHLEMSVDFLSSGATLSAAFIAIILFNDWREQYSVDLFTVAKDQLYSLFVQLEEEYRLFNTCMHGFGNTHTLTDYDKVSTAFLLTVDKITIESEFYEKILKKEGIKLESLTCNPVDMSKKLIEVATDLVDETGFSNRSSFVGGLLEKMSNNDYGRVIYEYKTNLNNDFQKIIINLLDKKRN
;
A
#
# COMPACT_ATOMS: atom_id res chain seq x y z
N MET A 1 18.03 -2.08 22.39
CA MET A 1 17.63 -0.89 21.59
C MET A 1 17.36 0.38 22.41
N LYS A 2 16.80 0.32 23.64
CA LYS A 2 16.48 1.54 24.44
C LYS A 2 17.70 2.35 24.95
N ILE A 3 18.84 1.70 25.19
CA ILE A 3 20.03 2.34 25.77
C ILE A 3 20.73 3.25 24.74
N GLY A 4 20.80 2.85 23.47
CA GLY A 4 21.46 3.64 22.42
C GLY A 4 20.75 4.97 22.13
N LYS A 5 19.41 4.95 22.03
CA LYS A 5 18.61 6.18 21.83
C LYS A 5 18.74 7.15 23.01
N PHE A 6 18.76 6.63 24.24
CA PHE A 6 18.94 7.46 25.43
C PHE A 6 20.32 8.15 25.43
N VAL A 7 21.39 7.38 25.20
CA VAL A 7 22.76 7.91 25.12
C VAL A 7 22.90 8.95 24.00
N LEU A 8 22.28 8.71 22.84
CA LEU A 8 22.29 9.65 21.72
C LEU A 8 21.57 10.96 22.04
N ILE A 9 20.38 10.89 22.65
CA ILE A 9 19.62 12.09 23.06
C ILE A 9 20.41 12.87 24.11
N THR A 10 20.94 12.20 25.15
CA THR A 10 21.76 12.86 26.17
C THR A 10 23.02 13.50 25.57
N GLY A 11 23.67 12.82 24.63
CA GLY A 11 24.84 13.35 23.92
C GLY A 11 24.52 14.60 23.10
N VAL A 12 23.39 14.61 22.38
CA VAL A 12 22.92 15.78 21.60
C VAL A 12 22.65 16.97 22.50
N VAL A 13 22.02 16.75 23.66
CA VAL A 13 21.76 17.81 24.65
C VAL A 13 23.07 18.40 25.16
N VAL A 14 24.01 17.56 25.62
CA VAL A 14 25.32 18.00 26.12
C VAL A 14 26.10 18.75 25.04
N PHE A 15 26.12 18.24 23.81
CA PHE A 15 26.79 18.89 22.68
C PHE A 15 26.18 20.26 22.35
N SER A 16 24.84 20.36 22.34
CA SER A 16 24.14 21.61 22.06
C SER A 16 24.46 22.68 23.10
N PHE A 17 24.45 22.31 24.39
CA PHE A 17 24.84 23.23 25.47
C PHE A 17 26.31 23.63 25.39
N ALA A 18 27.22 22.70 25.10
CA ALA A 18 28.64 23.01 24.93
C ALA A 18 28.89 23.96 23.76
N LEU A 19 28.21 23.74 22.62
CA LEU A 19 28.30 24.60 21.45
C LEU A 19 27.78 26.01 21.73
N CYS A 20 26.60 26.13 22.37
CA CYS A 20 26.03 27.42 22.74
C CYS A 20 26.88 28.16 23.79
N PHE A 21 27.49 27.44 24.72
CA PHE A 21 28.41 28.02 25.71
C PHE A 21 29.67 28.60 25.03
N LEU A 22 30.29 27.86 24.11
CA LEU A 22 31.45 28.33 23.35
C LEU A 22 31.12 29.56 22.50
N LEU A 23 29.98 29.55 21.81
CA LEU A 23 29.53 30.71 21.03
C LEU A 23 29.24 31.92 21.92
N ALA A 24 28.68 31.72 23.10
CA ALA A 24 28.42 32.81 24.04
C ALA A 24 29.71 33.47 24.56
N ILE A 25 30.78 32.69 24.77
CA ILE A 25 32.10 33.24 25.12
C ILE A 25 32.62 34.13 23.98
N LEU A 26 32.60 33.63 22.74
CA LEU A 26 33.09 34.38 21.58
C LEU A 26 32.30 35.68 21.36
N VAL A 27 30.97 35.64 21.48
CA VAL A 27 30.11 36.82 21.35
C VAL A 27 30.38 37.82 22.47
N LYS A 28 30.57 37.35 23.71
CA LYS A 28 30.88 38.23 24.83
C LYS A 28 32.23 38.94 24.63
N GLU A 29 33.23 38.26 24.10
CA GLU A 29 34.56 38.84 23.85
C GLU A 29 34.58 39.83 22.67
N HIS A 30 33.83 39.58 21.60
CA HIS A 30 33.91 40.40 20.37
C HIS A 30 32.84 41.49 20.27
N LEU A 31 31.69 41.30 20.92
CA LEU A 31 30.52 42.17 20.79
C LEU A 31 30.07 42.78 22.12
N GLU A 32 30.73 42.43 23.23
CA GLU A 32 30.40 42.88 24.60
C GLU A 32 28.93 42.62 25.01
N MET A 33 28.24 41.69 24.33
CA MET A 33 26.85 41.35 24.58
C MET A 33 26.73 40.10 25.46
N SER A 34 25.84 40.16 26.47
CA SER A 34 25.46 38.99 27.25
C SER A 34 24.38 38.20 26.50
N VAL A 35 24.67 36.93 26.19
CA VAL A 35 23.72 36.03 25.53
C VAL A 35 23.20 34.99 26.53
N ASP A 36 21.89 34.74 26.53
CA ASP A 36 21.29 33.62 27.26
C ASP A 36 21.55 32.30 26.51
N PHE A 37 22.69 31.69 26.83
CA PHE A 37 23.12 30.43 26.24
C PHE A 37 22.27 29.23 26.71
N LEU A 38 21.61 29.32 27.87
CA LEU A 38 20.77 28.25 28.41
C LEU A 38 19.49 28.11 27.58
N SER A 39 18.79 29.23 27.34
CA SER A 39 17.59 29.26 26.50
C SER A 39 17.92 28.86 25.05
N SER A 40 18.99 29.43 24.49
CA SER A 40 19.45 29.11 23.12
C SER A 40 19.85 27.64 22.97
N GLY A 41 20.57 27.09 23.96
CA GLY A 41 20.96 25.68 24.01
C GLY A 41 19.77 24.73 24.13
N ALA A 42 18.73 25.11 24.89
CA ALA A 42 17.49 24.35 24.97
C ALA A 42 16.73 24.33 23.64
N THR A 43 16.63 25.47 22.94
CA THR A 43 16.00 25.53 21.60
C THR A 43 16.77 24.70 20.57
N LEU A 44 18.09 24.79 20.56
CA LEU A 44 18.94 24.01 19.67
C LEU A 44 18.82 22.50 19.94
N SER A 45 18.83 22.11 21.22
CA SER A 45 18.59 20.72 21.61
C SER A 45 17.22 20.22 21.14
N ALA A 46 16.17 21.03 21.30
CA ALA A 46 14.83 20.71 20.84
C ALA A 46 14.78 20.53 19.31
N ALA A 47 15.47 21.38 18.55
CA ALA A 47 15.56 21.26 17.10
C ALA A 47 16.23 19.94 16.68
N PHE A 48 17.35 19.57 17.30
CA PHE A 48 18.01 18.29 16.99
C PHE A 48 17.17 17.08 17.39
N ILE A 49 16.52 17.11 18.56
CA ILE A 49 15.61 16.05 18.99
C ILE A 49 14.42 15.93 18.03
N ALA A 50 13.85 17.05 17.57
CA ALA A 50 12.78 17.06 16.58
C ALA A 50 13.21 16.40 15.27
N ILE A 51 14.43 16.65 14.78
CA ILE A 51 14.98 16.00 13.59
C ILE A 51 15.08 14.48 13.79
N ILE A 52 15.59 14.03 14.93
CA ILE A 52 15.73 12.61 15.25
C ILE A 52 14.35 11.92 15.29
N LEU A 53 13.39 12.54 15.98
CA LEU A 53 12.03 12.01 16.08
C LEU A 53 11.32 12.03 14.73
N PHE A 54 11.54 13.05 13.91
CA PHE A 54 10.97 13.14 12.57
C PHE A 54 11.45 12.01 11.66
N ASN A 55 12.74 11.65 11.73
CA ASN A 55 13.28 10.54 10.96
C ASN A 55 12.70 9.19 11.40
N ASP A 56 12.62 8.92 12.71
CA ASP A 56 12.02 7.69 13.24
C ASP A 56 10.52 7.59 12.90
N TRP A 57 9.81 8.72 12.98
CA TRP A 57 8.42 8.82 12.55
C TRP A 57 8.26 8.56 11.06
N ARG A 58 9.10 9.15 10.21
CA ARG A 58 9.06 8.99 8.76
C ARG A 58 9.27 7.53 8.35
N GLU A 59 10.21 6.84 8.98
CA GLU A 59 10.47 5.42 8.73
C GLU A 59 9.29 4.55 9.17
N GLN A 60 8.75 4.80 10.37
CA GLN A 60 7.58 4.07 10.85
C GLN A 60 6.36 4.30 9.96
N TYR A 61 6.14 5.54 9.52
CA TYR A 61 5.06 5.90 8.62
C TYR A 61 5.12 5.13 7.29
N SER A 62 6.32 4.85 6.77
CA SER A 62 6.47 4.04 5.56
C SER A 62 5.99 2.60 5.78
N VAL A 63 6.38 1.98 6.90
CA VAL A 63 5.91 0.63 7.27
C VAL A 63 4.40 0.59 7.45
N ASP A 64 3.84 1.61 8.12
CA ASP A 64 2.40 1.72 8.35
C ASP A 64 1.64 1.85 7.02
N LEU A 65 2.16 2.64 6.06
CA LEU A 65 1.58 2.77 4.72
C LEU A 65 1.49 1.43 3.99
N PHE A 66 2.57 0.63 3.97
CA PHE A 66 2.52 -0.69 3.33
C PHE A 66 1.61 -1.66 4.07
N THR A 67 1.52 -1.56 5.40
CA THR A 67 0.64 -2.42 6.19
C THR A 67 -0.83 -2.13 5.87
N VAL A 68 -1.21 -0.85 5.83
CA VAL A 68 -2.57 -0.42 5.46
C VAL A 68 -2.90 -0.83 4.03
N ALA A 69 -2.00 -0.58 3.08
CA ALA A 69 -2.20 -0.98 1.68
C ALA A 69 -2.36 -2.50 1.51
N LYS A 70 -1.55 -3.29 2.23
CA LYS A 70 -1.66 -4.75 2.25
C LYS A 70 -3.03 -5.19 2.74
N ASP A 71 -3.51 -4.66 3.86
CA ASP A 71 -4.79 -5.07 4.45
C ASP A 71 -5.97 -4.67 3.56
N GLN A 72 -5.92 -3.47 2.96
CA GLN A 72 -6.93 -3.00 2.01
C GLN A 72 -6.98 -3.87 0.76
N LEU A 73 -5.85 -4.05 0.06
CA LEU A 73 -5.81 -4.85 -1.16
C LEU A 73 -6.17 -6.31 -0.88
N TYR A 74 -5.67 -6.91 0.20
CA TYR A 74 -6.02 -8.27 0.56
C TYR A 74 -7.53 -8.44 0.80
N SER A 75 -8.15 -7.50 1.53
CA SER A 75 -9.60 -7.50 1.76
C SER A 75 -10.38 -7.39 0.44
N LEU A 76 -9.96 -6.50 -0.46
CA LEU A 76 -10.57 -6.36 -1.78
C LEU A 76 -10.43 -7.62 -2.64
N PHE A 77 -9.30 -8.32 -2.58
CA PHE A 77 -9.12 -9.60 -3.27
C PHE A 77 -10.01 -10.71 -2.70
N VAL A 78 -10.18 -10.77 -1.38
CA VAL A 78 -11.14 -11.70 -0.76
C VAL A 78 -12.55 -11.39 -1.23
N GLN A 79 -12.93 -10.12 -1.29
CA GLN A 79 -14.22 -9.71 -1.85
C GLN A 79 -14.33 -10.11 -3.33
N LEU A 80 -13.30 -9.87 -4.15
CA LEU A 80 -13.32 -10.22 -5.57
C LEU A 80 -13.50 -11.72 -5.81
N GLU A 81 -12.85 -12.57 -5.01
CA GLU A 81 -13.04 -14.03 -5.07
C GLU A 81 -14.48 -14.43 -4.75
N GLU A 82 -15.10 -13.79 -3.75
CA GLU A 82 -16.50 -14.03 -3.42
C GLU A 82 -17.43 -13.57 -4.54
N GLU A 83 -17.23 -12.38 -5.08
CA GLU A 83 -18.02 -11.86 -6.21
C GLU A 83 -17.86 -12.74 -7.45
N TYR A 84 -16.64 -13.23 -7.74
CA TYR A 84 -16.40 -14.18 -8.83
C TYR A 84 -17.18 -15.49 -8.62
N ARG A 85 -17.18 -16.02 -7.39
CA ARG A 85 -17.92 -17.24 -7.07
C ARG A 85 -19.44 -17.04 -7.22
N LEU A 86 -19.96 -15.89 -6.79
CA LEU A 86 -21.37 -15.53 -6.96
C LEU A 86 -21.72 -15.37 -8.43
N PHE A 87 -20.86 -14.70 -9.19
CA PHE A 87 -20.98 -14.55 -10.63
C PHE A 87 -21.04 -15.91 -11.33
N ASN A 88 -20.10 -16.81 -11.03
CA ASN A 88 -20.06 -18.16 -11.59
C ASN A 88 -21.33 -18.97 -11.25
N THR A 89 -21.79 -18.89 -10.01
CA THR A 89 -23.04 -19.52 -9.57
C THR A 89 -24.25 -18.97 -10.33
N CYS A 90 -24.29 -17.65 -10.51
CA CYS A 90 -25.33 -16.98 -11.28
C CYS A 90 -25.37 -17.46 -12.74
N MET A 91 -24.21 -17.66 -13.38
CA MET A 91 -24.11 -18.16 -14.75
C MET A 91 -24.60 -19.60 -14.90
N HIS A 92 -24.26 -20.48 -13.96
CA HIS A 92 -24.74 -21.87 -13.98
C HIS A 92 -26.24 -22.01 -13.70
N GLY A 93 -26.84 -21.09 -12.93
CA GLY A 93 -28.28 -21.09 -12.65
C GLY A 93 -29.11 -20.12 -13.52
N PHE A 94 -28.49 -19.49 -14.52
CA PHE A 94 -29.13 -18.44 -15.31
C PHE A 94 -30.35 -18.96 -16.10
N GLY A 95 -31.48 -18.27 -16.01
CA GLY A 95 -32.73 -18.64 -16.67
C GLY A 95 -33.59 -19.67 -15.93
N ASN A 96 -33.03 -20.37 -14.93
CA ASN A 96 -33.76 -21.30 -14.06
C ASN A 96 -33.97 -20.70 -12.66
N THR A 97 -32.87 -20.43 -11.95
CA THR A 97 -32.87 -19.90 -10.57
C THR A 97 -32.41 -18.46 -10.48
N HIS A 98 -31.78 -17.92 -11.53
CA HIS A 98 -31.28 -16.55 -11.59
C HIS A 98 -31.81 -15.79 -12.80
N THR A 99 -32.07 -14.51 -12.58
CA THR A 99 -32.64 -13.58 -13.56
C THR A 99 -31.58 -12.65 -14.15
N LEU A 100 -31.96 -11.88 -15.16
CA LEU A 100 -31.11 -10.81 -15.70
C LEU A 100 -30.73 -9.78 -14.63
N THR A 101 -31.67 -9.43 -13.75
CA THR A 101 -31.40 -8.53 -12.63
C THR A 101 -30.37 -9.09 -11.66
N ASP A 102 -30.31 -10.42 -11.47
CA ASP A 102 -29.29 -11.05 -10.63
C ASP A 102 -27.93 -10.96 -11.29
N TYR A 103 -27.85 -11.19 -12.61
CA TYR A 103 -26.63 -10.97 -13.39
C TYR A 103 -26.15 -9.53 -13.31
N ASP A 104 -27.01 -8.53 -13.54
CA ASP A 104 -26.63 -7.13 -13.49
C ASP A 104 -26.05 -6.76 -12.12
N LYS A 105 -26.62 -7.31 -11.04
CA LYS A 105 -26.11 -7.10 -9.67
C LYS A 105 -24.72 -7.70 -9.48
N VAL A 106 -24.53 -8.98 -9.80
CA VAL A 106 -23.25 -9.67 -9.55
C VAL A 106 -22.15 -9.17 -10.49
N SER A 107 -22.49 -8.84 -11.75
CA SER A 107 -21.55 -8.25 -12.70
C SER A 107 -21.12 -6.84 -12.27
N THR A 108 -22.07 -6.00 -11.86
CA THR A 108 -21.76 -4.65 -11.33
C THR A 108 -20.90 -4.75 -10.07
N ALA A 109 -21.22 -5.65 -9.13
CA ALA A 109 -20.43 -5.83 -7.91
C ALA A 109 -19.00 -6.31 -8.21
N PHE A 110 -18.85 -7.24 -9.16
CA PHE A 110 -17.56 -7.69 -9.65
C PHE A 110 -16.74 -6.55 -10.27
N LEU A 111 -17.33 -5.80 -11.21
CA LEU A 111 -16.67 -4.64 -11.85
C LEU A 111 -16.23 -3.59 -10.84
N LEU A 112 -17.13 -3.19 -9.93
CA LEU A 112 -16.81 -2.21 -8.90
C LEU A 112 -15.67 -2.67 -7.97
N THR A 113 -15.54 -3.98 -7.75
CA THR A 113 -14.45 -4.52 -6.94
C THR A 113 -13.12 -4.48 -7.70
N VAL A 114 -13.14 -4.81 -9.00
CA VAL A 114 -11.97 -4.66 -9.89
C VAL A 114 -11.52 -3.20 -9.96
N ASP A 115 -12.45 -2.24 -10.08
CA ASP A 115 -12.15 -0.81 -10.09
C ASP A 115 -11.49 -0.36 -8.79
N LYS A 116 -12.02 -0.79 -7.64
CA LYS A 116 -11.41 -0.51 -6.33
C LYS A 116 -9.99 -1.07 -6.22
N ILE A 117 -9.77 -2.30 -6.66
CA ILE A 117 -8.43 -2.91 -6.67
C ILE A 117 -7.50 -2.11 -7.56
N THR A 118 -7.97 -1.66 -8.72
CA THR A 118 -7.18 -0.84 -9.65
C THR A 118 -6.73 0.46 -9.00
N ILE A 119 -7.64 1.19 -8.35
CA ILE A 119 -7.34 2.44 -7.64
C ILE A 119 -6.32 2.21 -6.52
N GLU A 120 -6.52 1.18 -5.69
CA GLU A 120 -5.59 0.86 -4.60
C GLU A 120 -4.22 0.39 -5.13
N SER A 121 -4.19 -0.26 -6.29
CA SER A 121 -2.95 -0.67 -6.94
C SER A 121 -2.15 0.52 -7.47
N GLU A 122 -2.82 1.55 -8.00
CA GLU A 122 -2.16 2.82 -8.35
C GLU A 122 -1.58 3.52 -7.13
N PHE A 123 -2.29 3.49 -6.00
CA PHE A 123 -1.78 4.00 -4.73
C PHE A 123 -0.54 3.22 -4.27
N TYR A 124 -0.61 1.89 -4.31
CA TYR A 124 0.53 1.02 -3.99
C TYR A 124 1.75 1.29 -4.89
N GLU A 125 1.54 1.47 -6.21
CA GLU A 125 2.61 1.83 -7.15
C GLU A 125 3.29 3.16 -6.76
N LYS A 126 2.51 4.16 -6.35
CA LYS A 126 3.04 5.46 -5.88
C LYS A 126 3.89 5.29 -4.62
N ILE A 127 3.49 4.43 -3.69
CA ILE A 127 4.28 4.14 -2.48
C ILE A 127 5.59 3.45 -2.88
N LEU A 128 5.55 2.44 -3.75
CA LEU A 128 6.76 1.74 -4.23
C LEU A 128 7.77 2.70 -4.86
N LYS A 129 7.29 3.59 -5.75
CA LYS A 129 8.12 4.63 -6.38
C LYS A 129 8.74 5.59 -5.36
N LYS A 130 7.95 6.04 -4.37
CA LYS A 130 8.42 6.94 -3.31
C LYS A 130 9.55 6.32 -2.47
N GLU A 131 9.49 5.02 -2.24
CA GLU A 131 10.47 4.26 -1.46
C GLU A 131 11.63 3.70 -2.31
N GLY A 132 11.64 3.99 -3.61
CA GLY A 132 12.69 3.54 -4.53
C GLY A 132 12.69 2.04 -4.78
N ILE A 133 11.56 1.36 -4.57
CA ILE A 133 11.42 -0.08 -4.81
C ILE A 133 11.16 -0.28 -6.31
N LYS A 134 11.99 -1.12 -6.94
CA LYS A 134 11.91 -1.45 -8.35
C LYS A 134 10.75 -2.41 -8.63
N LEU A 135 9.85 -2.04 -9.55
CA LEU A 135 8.69 -2.86 -9.89
C LEU A 135 9.09 -4.24 -10.43
N GLU A 136 10.21 -4.33 -11.14
CA GLU A 136 10.72 -5.56 -11.73
C GLU A 136 11.22 -6.57 -10.68
N SER A 137 11.40 -6.14 -9.43
CA SER A 137 11.79 -7.02 -8.34
C SER A 137 10.60 -7.72 -7.67
N LEU A 138 9.37 -7.34 -8.04
CA LEU A 138 8.15 -7.87 -7.46
C LEU A 138 7.68 -9.10 -8.24
N THR A 139 7.11 -10.05 -7.51
CA THR A 139 6.43 -11.21 -8.10
C THR A 139 5.12 -10.77 -8.77
N CYS A 140 4.46 -9.76 -8.19
CA CYS A 140 3.23 -9.16 -8.65
C CYS A 140 3.42 -7.66 -8.88
N ASN A 141 3.61 -7.27 -10.14
CA ASN A 141 3.62 -5.87 -10.52
C ASN A 141 2.18 -5.31 -10.47
N PRO A 142 1.91 -4.25 -9.68
CA PRO A 142 0.56 -3.69 -9.56
C PRO A 142 -0.03 -3.20 -10.88
N VAL A 143 0.79 -2.69 -11.80
CA VAL A 143 0.33 -2.20 -13.11
C VAL A 143 -0.15 -3.36 -13.98
N ASP A 144 0.67 -4.42 -14.06
CA ASP A 144 0.35 -5.60 -14.85
C ASP A 144 -0.85 -6.36 -14.26
N MET A 145 -0.93 -6.43 -12.93
CA MET A 145 -2.08 -6.99 -12.21
C MET A 145 -3.36 -6.23 -12.53
N SER A 146 -3.38 -4.91 -12.38
CA SER A 146 -4.56 -4.09 -12.70
C SER A 146 -5.01 -4.29 -14.14
N LYS A 147 -4.07 -4.25 -15.09
CA LYS A 147 -4.37 -4.49 -16.51
C LYS A 147 -5.00 -5.86 -16.72
N LYS A 148 -4.45 -6.91 -16.11
CA LYS A 148 -4.99 -8.26 -16.24
C LYS A 148 -6.37 -8.40 -15.62
N LEU A 149 -6.62 -7.78 -14.46
CA LEU A 149 -7.95 -7.80 -13.83
C LEU A 149 -8.99 -7.06 -14.67
N ILE A 150 -8.62 -5.96 -15.32
CA ILE A 150 -9.49 -5.25 -16.27
C ILE A 150 -9.80 -6.13 -17.49
N GLU A 151 -8.80 -6.86 -18.02
CA GLU A 151 -9.02 -7.83 -19.10
C GLU A 151 -10.02 -8.92 -18.66
N VAL A 152 -9.86 -9.49 -17.45
CA VAL A 152 -10.80 -10.47 -16.89
C VAL A 152 -12.21 -9.89 -16.75
N ALA A 153 -12.33 -8.67 -16.23
CA ALA A 153 -13.60 -7.96 -16.13
C ALA A 153 -14.28 -7.74 -17.48
N THR A 154 -13.51 -7.32 -18.49
CA THR A 154 -14.03 -7.08 -19.83
C THR A 154 -14.47 -8.38 -20.50
N ASP A 155 -13.70 -9.46 -20.32
CA ASP A 155 -14.03 -10.78 -20.87
C ASP A 155 -15.34 -11.35 -20.31
N LEU A 156 -15.58 -11.11 -19.02
CA LEU A 156 -16.71 -11.64 -18.26
C LEU A 156 -17.95 -10.73 -18.27
N VAL A 157 -17.83 -9.45 -18.59
CA VAL A 157 -18.95 -8.48 -18.53
C VAL A 157 -19.15 -7.78 -19.88
N ASP A 158 -19.03 -8.54 -20.97
CA ASP A 158 -19.25 -8.02 -22.32
C ASP A 158 -20.74 -7.70 -22.55
N GLU A 159 -21.07 -6.41 -22.56
CA GLU A 159 -22.44 -5.89 -22.69
C GLU A 159 -23.06 -6.12 -24.08
N THR A 160 -22.28 -6.56 -25.08
CA THR A 160 -22.72 -6.58 -26.48
C THR A 160 -23.56 -7.81 -26.87
N GLY A 161 -23.65 -8.83 -26.00
CA GLY A 161 -24.22 -10.15 -26.33
C GLY A 161 -25.71 -10.38 -26.02
N PHE A 162 -26.44 -9.40 -25.46
CA PHE A 162 -27.80 -9.63 -24.91
C PHE A 162 -28.91 -9.93 -25.92
N SER A 163 -28.64 -9.83 -27.22
CA SER A 163 -29.64 -10.08 -28.26
C SER A 163 -30.04 -11.56 -28.38
N ASN A 164 -29.22 -12.50 -27.89
CA ASN A 164 -29.59 -13.91 -27.73
C ASN A 164 -29.07 -14.51 -26.40
N ARG A 165 -30.01 -14.71 -25.47
CA ARG A 165 -29.74 -15.09 -24.07
C ARG A 165 -29.01 -16.43 -23.92
N SER A 166 -29.36 -17.45 -24.71
CA SER A 166 -28.74 -18.78 -24.57
C SER A 166 -27.33 -18.82 -25.15
N SER A 167 -27.08 -18.13 -26.27
CA SER A 167 -25.73 -18.01 -26.84
C SER A 167 -24.82 -17.14 -25.98
N PHE A 168 -25.37 -16.12 -25.32
CA PHE A 168 -24.62 -15.28 -24.38
C PHE A 168 -24.08 -16.10 -23.20
N VAL A 169 -24.95 -16.78 -22.45
CA VAL A 169 -24.54 -17.59 -21.29
C VAL A 169 -23.62 -18.74 -21.72
N GLY A 170 -23.93 -19.39 -22.85
CA GLY A 170 -23.09 -20.46 -23.39
C GLY A 170 -21.67 -20.00 -23.70
N GLY A 171 -21.52 -18.86 -24.40
CA GLY A 171 -20.21 -18.29 -24.71
C GLY A 171 -19.45 -17.83 -23.47
N LEU A 172 -20.16 -17.35 -22.45
CA LEU A 172 -19.55 -16.89 -21.20
C LEU A 172 -19.05 -18.07 -20.35
N LEU A 173 -19.85 -19.13 -20.21
CA LEU A 173 -19.44 -20.37 -19.57
C LEU A 173 -18.27 -21.04 -20.30
N GLU A 174 -18.25 -20.98 -21.63
CA GLU A 174 -17.10 -21.45 -22.42
C GLU A 174 -15.84 -20.64 -22.13
N LYS A 175 -15.92 -19.30 -22.10
CA LYS A 175 -14.78 -18.44 -21.70
C LYS A 175 -14.30 -18.76 -20.30
N MET A 176 -15.20 -18.95 -19.34
CA MET A 176 -14.87 -19.31 -17.94
C MET A 176 -14.28 -20.72 -17.82
N SER A 177 -14.68 -21.66 -18.68
CA SER A 177 -14.10 -23.00 -18.71
C SER A 177 -12.71 -23.00 -19.35
N ASN A 178 -12.48 -22.14 -20.34
CA ASN A 178 -11.21 -22.04 -21.06
C ASN A 178 -10.16 -21.21 -20.30
N ASN A 179 -10.60 -20.27 -19.48
CA ASN A 179 -9.75 -19.39 -18.69
C ASN A 179 -10.06 -19.58 -17.20
N ASP A 180 -9.10 -20.10 -16.45
CA ASP A 180 -9.23 -20.30 -14.99
C ASP A 180 -9.08 -18.95 -14.24
N TYR A 181 -10.06 -18.07 -14.43
CA TYR A 181 -10.07 -16.73 -13.87
C TYR A 181 -10.04 -16.75 -12.33
N GLY A 182 -10.68 -17.74 -11.71
CA GLY A 182 -10.64 -17.94 -10.27
C GLY A 182 -9.22 -18.18 -9.75
N ARG A 183 -8.46 -19.03 -10.45
CA ARG A 183 -7.04 -19.23 -10.13
C ARG A 183 -6.20 -17.98 -10.37
N VAL A 184 -6.44 -17.24 -11.45
CA VAL A 184 -5.71 -15.99 -11.73
C VAL A 184 -5.90 -14.98 -10.58
N ILE A 185 -7.14 -14.78 -10.12
CA ILE A 185 -7.45 -13.90 -8.99
C ILE A 185 -6.73 -14.37 -7.72
N TYR A 186 -6.77 -15.67 -7.43
CA TYR A 186 -6.10 -16.27 -6.27
C TYR A 186 -4.57 -16.12 -6.30
N GLU A 187 -3.95 -16.33 -7.46
CA GLU A 187 -2.50 -16.20 -7.66
C GLU A 187 -2.07 -14.74 -7.42
N TYR A 188 -2.81 -13.76 -7.96
CA TYR A 188 -2.53 -12.35 -7.68
C TYR A 188 -2.65 -11.99 -6.21
N LYS A 189 -3.72 -12.44 -5.52
CA LYS A 189 -3.88 -12.24 -4.08
C LYS A 189 -2.68 -12.76 -3.29
N THR A 190 -2.28 -14.00 -3.57
CA THR A 190 -1.18 -14.67 -2.88
C THR A 190 0.17 -13.98 -3.15
N ASN A 191 0.47 -13.71 -4.41
CA ASN A 191 1.74 -13.10 -4.82
C ASN A 191 1.88 -11.67 -4.28
N LEU A 192 0.81 -10.88 -4.36
CA LEU A 192 0.77 -9.51 -3.83
C LEU A 192 1.01 -9.51 -2.32
N ASN A 193 0.31 -10.38 -1.57
CA ASN A 193 0.50 -10.47 -0.12
C ASN A 193 1.94 -10.89 0.24
N ASN A 194 2.53 -11.83 -0.51
CA ASN A 194 3.92 -12.24 -0.31
C ASN A 194 4.90 -11.09 -0.56
N ASP A 195 4.68 -10.29 -1.61
CA ASP A 195 5.52 -9.13 -1.91
C ASP A 195 5.39 -8.06 -0.82
N PHE A 196 4.18 -7.76 -0.36
CA PHE A 196 3.97 -6.86 0.79
C PHE A 196 4.71 -7.33 2.03
N GLN A 197 4.61 -8.62 2.38
CA GLN A 197 5.30 -9.17 3.55
C GLN A 197 6.82 -9.03 3.41
N LYS A 198 7.39 -9.35 2.24
CA LYS A 198 8.83 -9.18 1.98
C LYS A 198 9.24 -7.71 2.12
N ILE A 199 8.47 -6.79 1.56
CA ILE A 199 8.76 -5.35 1.64
C ILE A 199 8.72 -4.87 3.09
N ILE A 200 7.66 -5.20 3.84
CA ILE A 200 7.50 -4.81 5.24
C ILE A 200 8.64 -5.35 6.10
N ILE A 201 9.01 -6.63 5.93
CA ILE A 201 10.16 -7.23 6.65
C ILE A 201 11.44 -6.50 6.30
N ASN A 202 11.71 -6.23 5.02
CA ASN A 202 12.91 -5.51 4.59
C ASN A 202 12.98 -4.08 5.16
N LEU A 203 11.84 -3.39 5.28
CA LEU A 203 11.77 -2.06 5.90
C LEU A 203 12.01 -2.12 7.41
N LEU A 204 11.48 -3.14 8.09
CA LEU A 204 11.71 -3.37 9.52
C LEU A 204 13.15 -3.76 9.83
N ASP A 205 13.79 -4.56 8.97
CA ASP A 205 15.20 -4.95 9.12
C ASP A 205 16.13 -3.77 8.88
N LYS A 206 15.83 -2.90 7.92
CA LYS A 206 16.54 -1.61 7.75
C LYS A 206 16.48 -0.74 9.00
N LYS A 207 15.39 -0.77 9.77
CA LYS A 207 15.24 -0.04 11.04
C LYS A 207 16.08 -0.64 12.19
N ARG A 208 16.45 -1.92 12.07
CA ARG A 208 17.13 -2.67 13.12
C ARG A 208 18.66 -2.53 13.07
N ASN A 209 19.20 -2.23 11.89
CA ASN A 209 20.61 -2.00 11.61
C ASN A 209 20.95 -0.51 11.68
#